data_AF-A0A1C9CA85-F1
#
_entry.id   AF-A0A1C9CA85-F1
#
_cell.length_a   1.000
_cell.length_b   1.000
_cell.length_c   1.000
_cell.angle_alpha   90.00
_cell.angle_beta   90.00
_cell.angle_gamma   90.00
#
_symmetry.space_group_name_H-M   'P 1'
#
loop_
_entity.id
_entity.type
_entity.pdbx_description
1 polymer ?
#
loop_
_entity_poly.entity_id
_entity_poly.type
_entity_poly.pdbx_seq_one_letter_code
_entity_poly.pdbx_strand_id
1 'polypeptide(L)' 'MSLLKIKNIQNLSSEEINKKIINLKKEILHLKLKIATKQNIKPHIFKYKKHELAQLLMLEAQKI' A
#
# COMPACT_ATOMS: atom_id res chain seq x y z
N MET A 1 10.31 -4.00 -10.26
CA MET A 1 10.49 -2.61 -9.75
C MET A 1 10.81 -2.71 -8.26
N SER A 2 11.77 -1.93 -7.77
CA SER A 2 12.35 -2.02 -6.42
C SER A 2 11.29 -2.18 -5.31
N LEU A 3 11.46 -3.18 -4.44
CA LEU A 3 10.62 -3.38 -3.25
C LEU A 3 10.80 -2.18 -2.34
N LEU A 4 9.70 -1.57 -1.88
CA LEU A 4 9.75 -0.55 -0.83
C LEU A 4 10.44 -1.18 0.39
N LYS A 5 11.62 -0.65 0.74
CA LYS A 5 12.35 -1.09 1.93
C LYS A 5 11.67 -0.49 3.16
N ILE A 6 11.34 -1.36 4.13
CA ILE A 6 10.72 -1.00 5.42
C ILE A 6 11.44 0.17 6.09
N LYS A 7 12.76 0.28 5.88
CA LYS A 7 13.62 1.36 6.39
C LYS A 7 13.17 2.78 6.01
N ASN A 8 12.48 2.95 4.87
CA ASN A 8 11.95 4.25 4.45
C ASN A 8 10.63 4.62 5.15
N ILE A 9 9.96 3.64 5.75
CA ILE A 9 8.62 3.80 6.35
C ILE A 9 8.73 4.02 7.86
N GLN A 10 9.85 3.61 8.47
CA GLN A 10 10.08 3.68 9.92
C GLN A 10 10.14 5.11 10.47
N ASN A 11 10.46 6.11 9.63
CA ASN A 11 10.59 7.52 10.02
C ASN A 11 9.27 8.33 9.94
N LEU A 12 8.15 7.72 9.55
CA LEU A 12 6.88 8.43 9.36
C LEU A 12 6.16 8.64 10.68
N SER A 13 5.41 9.74 10.83
CA SER A 13 4.53 9.97 11.98
C SER A 13 3.29 9.05 11.93
N SER A 14 2.65 8.77 13.07
CA SER A 14 1.45 7.92 13.13
C SER A 14 0.31 8.46 12.26
N GLU A 15 0.16 9.78 12.18
CA GLU A 15 -0.82 10.44 11.30
C GLU A 15 -0.52 10.22 9.81
N GLU A 16 0.76 10.27 9.43
CA GLU A 16 1.19 10.04 8.05
C GLU A 16 1.00 8.59 7.63
N ILE A 17 1.23 7.64 8.55
CA ILE A 17 0.97 6.21 8.35
C ILE A 17 -0.52 6.01 8.05
N ASN A 18 -1.41 6.58 8.87
CA ASN A 18 -2.85 6.48 8.68
C ASN A 18 -3.31 7.10 7.35
N LYS A 19 -2.77 8.28 7.00
CA LYS A 19 -3.05 8.92 5.72
C LYS A 19 -2.61 8.06 4.54
N LYS A 20 -1.42 7.45 4.61
CA LYS A 20 -0.92 6.53 3.58
C LYS A 20 -1.74 5.24 3.48
N ILE A 21 -2.19 4.67 4.60
CA ILE A 21 -3.09 3.51 4.62
C ILE A 21 -4.38 3.81 3.88
N ILE A 22 -5.01 4.95 4.16
CA ILE A 22 -6.24 5.38 3.48
C ILE A 22 -5.98 5.54 1.98
N ASN A 23 -4.87 6.17 1.59
CA ASN A 23 -4.54 6.36 0.19
C ASN A 23 -4.30 5.03 -0.54
N LEU A 24 -3.56 4.09 0.07
CA LEU A 24 -3.32 2.78 -0.51
C LEU A 24 -4.60 1.95 -0.64
N LYS A 25 -5.51 2.02 0.33
CA LYS A 25 -6.83 1.37 0.23
C LYS A 25 -7.60 1.89 -0.99
N LYS A 26 -7.58 3.21 -1.24
CA LYS A 26 -8.18 3.82 -2.45
C LYS A 26 -7.51 3.35 -3.73
N GLU A 27 -6.17 3.30 -3.76
CA GLU A 27 -5.43 2.81 -4.94
C GLU A 27 -5.75 1.34 -5.25
N ILE A 28 -5.82 0.48 -4.23
CA ILE A 28 -6.20 -0.93 -4.38
C ILE A 28 -7.63 -1.05 -4.91
N LEU A 29 -8.57 -0.22 -4.42
CA LEU A 29 -9.94 -0.17 -4.94
C LEU A 29 -9.95 0.21 -6.42
N HIS A 30 -9.20 1.24 -6.80
CA HIS A 30 -9.09 1.67 -8.19
C HIS A 30 -8.47 0.59 -9.09
N LEU A 31 -7.45 -0.13 -8.62
CA LEU A 31 -6.88 -1.28 -9.35
C LEU A 31 -7.90 -2.41 -9.52
N LYS A 32 -8.74 -2.70 -8.52
CA LYS A 32 -9.83 -3.67 -8.65
C LYS A 32 -10.86 -3.24 -9.69
N LEU A 33 -11.23 -1.96 -9.71
CA LEU A 33 -12.13 -1.41 -10.75
C LEU A 33 -11.53 -1.58 -12.15
N LYS A 34 -10.24 -1.28 -12.32
CA LYS A 34 -9.55 -1.48 -13.61
C LYS A 34 -9.59 -2.94 -14.06
N ILE A 35 -9.35 -3.89 -13.17
CA ILE A 35 -9.48 -5.32 -13.44
C ILE A 35 -10.92 -5.68 -13.87
N ALA A 36 -11.91 -5.18 -13.14
CA ALA A 36 -13.32 -5.42 -13.46
C ALA A 36 -13.68 -4.89 -14.85
N THR A 37 -13.14 -3.73 -15.23
CA THR A 37 -13.30 -3.14 -16.58
C THR A 37 -12.42 -3.78 -17.66
N LYS A 38 -11.69 -4.87 -17.34
CA LYS A 38 -10.74 -5.55 -18.25
C LYS A 38 -9.67 -4.63 -18.85
N GLN A 39 -9.28 -3.58 -18.14
CA GLN A 39 -8.16 -2.72 -18.55
C GLN A 39 -6.83 -3.47 -18.40
N ASN A 40 -5.89 -3.19 -19.30
CA ASN A 40 -4.57 -3.79 -19.24
C ASN A 40 -3.80 -3.24 -18.02
N ILE A 41 -3.59 -4.09 -17.02
CA ILE A 41 -2.87 -3.78 -15.80
C ILE A 41 -1.78 -4.82 -15.54
N LYS A 42 -0.64 -4.36 -15.04
CA LYS A 42 0.47 -5.25 -14.70
C LYS A 42 0.13 -6.02 -13.40
N PRO A 43 0.08 -7.37 -13.40
CA PRO A 43 -0.37 -8.13 -12.23
C PRO A 43 0.43 -7.87 -10.95
N HIS A 44 1.73 -7.65 -11.08
CA HIS A 44 2.62 -7.41 -9.94
C HIS A 44 2.30 -6.12 -9.18
N ILE A 45 1.68 -5.12 -9.79
CA ILE A 45 1.31 -3.86 -9.11
C ILE A 45 0.38 -4.15 -7.93
N PHE A 46 -0.56 -5.07 -8.11
CA PHE A 46 -1.48 -5.47 -7.06
C PHE A 46 -0.76 -6.15 -5.88
N LYS A 47 0.21 -7.03 -6.20
CA LYS A 47 1.07 -7.67 -5.19
C LYS A 47 1.86 -6.64 -4.39
N TYR A 48 2.47 -5.66 -5.07
CA TYR A 48 3.26 -4.61 -4.41
C TYR A 48 2.39 -3.74 -3.49
N LYS A 49 1.23 -3.28 -3.96
CA LYS A 49 0.33 -2.44 -3.16
C LYS A 49 -0.24 -3.16 -1.94
N LYS A 50 -0.56 -4.45 -2.06
CA LYS A 50 -0.92 -5.29 -0.92
C LYS A 50 0.22 -5.42 0.08
N HIS A 51 1.44 -5.65 -0.39
CA HIS A 51 2.61 -5.78 0.46
C HIS A 51 2.93 -4.47 1.19
N GLU A 52 2.85 -3.33 0.50
CA GLU A 52 3.03 -2.00 1.07
C GLU A 52 2.00 -1.70 2.18
N LEU A 53 0.72 -2.05 1.94
CA LEU A 53 -0.32 -1.92 2.96
C LEU A 53 -0.03 -2.77 4.21
N ALA A 54 0.44 -4.01 4.03
CA ALA A 54 0.78 -4.89 5.15
C ALA A 54 1.95 -4.33 5.98
N GLN A 55 2.97 -3.75 5.34
CA GLN A 55 4.09 -3.11 6.04
C GLN A 55 3.62 -1.91 6.88
N LEU A 56 2.72 -1.07 6.35
CA LEU A 56 2.18 0.06 7.10
C LEU A 56 1.34 -0.38 8.29
N LEU A 57 0.50 -1.40 8.12
CA LEU A 57 -0.31 -1.95 9.22
C LEU A 57 0.57 -2.58 10.31
N MET A 58 1.67 -3.24 9.93
CA MET A 58 2.65 -3.76 10.90
C MET A 58 3.28 -2.63 11.72
N LEU A 59 3.65 -1.51 11.07
CA LEU A 59 4.25 -0.37 11.77
C LEU A 59 3.23 0.37 12.65
N GLU A 60 1.98 0.46 12.21
CA GLU A 60 0.88 0.97 13.03
C GLU A 60 0.72 0.11 14.30
N ALA A 61 0.70 -1.22 14.15
CA ALA A 61 0.61 -2.15 15.28
C ALA A 61 1.81 -2.09 16.23
N GLN A 62 3.02 -1.81 15.71
CA GLN A 62 4.24 -1.72 16.54
C GLN A 62 4.37 -0.39 17.30
N LYS A 63 3.62 0.65 16.92
CA LYS A 63 3.59 1.95 17.61
C LYS A 63 2.53 2.04 18.70
N ILE A 64 1.61 1.09 18.75
CA ILE A 64 0.62 0.90 19.83
C ILE A 64 1.32 0.24 21.01
#